data_AF-E8U814-F1
#
_entry.id   AF-E8U814-F1
#
_cell.length_a   1.000
_cell.length_b   1.000
_cell.length_c   1.000
_cell.angle_alpha   90.00
_cell.angle_beta   90.00
_cell.angle_gamma   90.00
#
_symmetry.space_group_name_H-M   'P 1'
#
loop_
_entity.id
_entity.type
_entity.pdbx_description
1 polymer ?
#
loop_
_entity_poly.entity_id
_entity_poly.type
_entity_poly.pdbx_seq_one_letter_code
_entity_poly.pdbx_strand_id
1 'polypeptide(L)'
;MFLTTAPLPVDFPVPATPASAGALSSARALFVPHDALPVADVRDRPDRWATLSVVAGAVRAGVPVFAWGSGAALLGRALGAPVHPAGPLGRWWADDGAPPPRAPLAAEISAVPRGATLLAGWGDVPARWRHGAALAVVSQAPPPALLRAFLGELPEATTRAPSLLQQVGGEAGLAALVADFYARCRADEVLGPVFAAHVQDWAAHEARVTAFWVTMLGGPPAWRGNLNGVHAGLGVRGEHVARWLAHFEAACAAHLPAAAAQALSGRARAMAARLRGNGAHERRVP
;
A
#
# COMPACT_ATOMS: atom_id res chain seq x y z
N MET A 1 2.47 -16.56 8.68
CA MET A 1 3.95 -16.62 8.69
C MET A 1 4.55 -15.31 9.21
N PHE A 2 5.78 -15.31 9.73
CA PHE A 2 6.51 -14.07 10.06
C PHE A 2 7.43 -13.69 8.89
N LEU A 3 7.48 -12.39 8.57
CA LEU A 3 8.31 -11.86 7.51
C LEU A 3 9.39 -10.94 8.05
N THR A 4 10.51 -10.81 7.34
CA THR A 4 11.56 -9.84 7.65
C THR A 4 12.13 -9.18 6.40
N THR A 5 12.48 -7.91 6.46
CA THR A 5 13.13 -7.20 5.32
C THR A 5 14.63 -7.39 5.24
N ALA A 6 15.28 -7.84 6.33
CA ALA A 6 16.71 -8.16 6.36
C ALA A 6 16.96 -9.30 7.39
N PRO A 7 18.18 -9.86 7.46
CA PRO A 7 18.52 -10.86 8.47
C PRO A 7 18.20 -10.37 9.88
N LEU A 8 17.60 -11.25 10.68
CA LEU A 8 17.32 -10.99 12.10
C LEU A 8 18.51 -11.43 12.96
N PRO A 9 18.64 -10.90 14.19
CA PRO A 9 19.61 -11.41 15.16
C PRO A 9 19.49 -12.93 15.33
N VAL A 10 20.62 -13.61 15.61
CA VAL A 10 20.67 -15.08 15.73
C VAL A 10 19.66 -15.63 16.74
N ASP A 11 19.49 -14.94 17.87
CA ASP A 11 18.58 -15.36 18.95
C ASP A 11 17.19 -14.71 18.85
N PHE A 12 16.73 -14.36 17.65
CA PHE A 12 15.42 -13.76 17.48
C PHE A 12 14.31 -14.80 17.81
N PRO A 13 13.29 -14.44 18.62
CA PRO A 13 12.39 -15.41 19.24
C PRO A 13 11.42 -16.11 18.29
N VAL A 14 11.34 -15.68 17.02
CA VAL A 14 10.46 -16.28 16.01
C VAL A 14 11.22 -16.44 14.68
N PRO A 15 11.07 -17.58 13.99
CA PRO A 15 11.63 -17.73 12.65
C PRO A 15 10.87 -16.83 11.69
N ALA A 16 11.58 -16.10 10.83
CA ALA A 16 11.00 -15.25 9.81
C ALA A 16 11.64 -15.51 8.45
N THR A 17 10.83 -15.39 7.39
CA THR A 17 11.30 -15.53 6.02
C THR A 17 11.47 -14.16 5.36
N PRO A 18 12.31 -14.03 4.32
CA PRO A 18 12.41 -12.80 3.55
C PRO A 18 11.04 -12.32 3.04
N ALA A 19 10.78 -11.02 3.21
CA ALA A 19 9.52 -10.41 2.84
C ALA A 19 9.40 -10.20 1.32
N SER A 20 8.21 -10.44 0.79
CA SER A 20 7.84 -10.10 -0.59
C SER A 20 6.40 -9.59 -0.63
N ALA A 21 6.03 -8.87 -1.70
CA ALA A 21 4.66 -8.35 -1.84
C ALA A 21 3.60 -9.48 -1.81
N GLY A 22 3.88 -10.63 -2.42
CA GLY A 22 2.97 -11.79 -2.41
C GLY A 22 2.78 -12.41 -1.02
N ALA A 23 3.84 -12.43 -0.20
CA ALA A 23 3.82 -13.04 1.12
C ALA A 23 3.06 -12.21 2.18
N LEU A 24 2.77 -10.94 1.92
CA LEU A 24 2.09 -10.06 2.87
C LEU A 24 0.67 -10.53 3.22
N SER A 25 -0.02 -11.17 2.28
CA SER A 25 -1.40 -11.65 2.44
C SER A 25 -1.56 -12.69 3.55
N SER A 26 -0.51 -13.46 3.84
CA SER A 26 -0.47 -14.51 4.88
C SER A 26 0.46 -14.13 6.05
N ALA A 27 0.96 -12.89 6.06
CA ALA A 27 1.88 -12.40 7.08
C ALA A 27 1.15 -12.09 8.40
N ARG A 28 1.61 -12.74 9.47
CA ARG A 28 1.21 -12.46 10.86
C ARG A 28 1.81 -11.14 11.33
N ALA A 29 3.08 -10.92 11.01
CA ALA A 29 3.78 -9.65 11.20
C ALA A 29 4.94 -9.51 10.22
N LEU A 30 5.36 -8.26 10.00
CA LEU A 30 6.58 -7.90 9.28
C LEU A 30 7.58 -7.27 10.27
N PHE A 31 8.78 -7.83 10.34
CA PHE A 31 9.91 -7.24 11.02
C PHE A 31 10.75 -6.40 10.04
N VAL A 32 11.09 -5.19 10.45
CA VAL A 32 11.92 -4.28 9.65
C VAL A 32 13.16 -3.94 10.48
N PRO A 33 14.19 -4.80 10.48
CA PRO A 33 15.38 -4.63 11.29
C PRO A 33 16.21 -3.42 10.90
N HIS A 34 17.10 -3.02 11.81
CA HIS A 34 18.22 -2.17 11.47
C HIS A 34 19.20 -2.91 10.56
N ASP A 35 19.54 -2.29 9.42
CA ASP A 35 20.43 -2.81 8.37
C ASP A 35 21.56 -1.83 8.01
N ALA A 36 21.66 -0.71 8.72
CA ALA A 36 22.60 0.39 8.47
C ALA A 36 22.55 1.00 7.05
N LEU A 37 21.55 0.67 6.22
CA LEU A 37 21.42 1.23 4.88
C LEU A 37 20.70 2.59 4.92
N PRO A 38 21.17 3.57 4.12
CA PRO A 38 20.48 4.86 3.93
C PRO A 38 19.00 4.72 3.55
N VAL A 39 18.22 5.70 3.97
CA VAL A 39 16.76 5.78 3.86
C VAL A 39 16.32 7.12 3.27
N ALA A 40 17.04 8.22 3.54
CA ALA A 40 16.68 9.56 3.05
C ALA A 40 16.73 9.63 1.51
N ASP A 41 17.74 9.02 0.89
CA ASP A 41 17.87 8.92 -0.55
C ASP A 41 17.77 7.47 -1.04
N VAL A 42 16.67 7.20 -1.76
CA VAL A 42 16.38 5.88 -2.36
C VAL A 42 16.22 5.97 -3.88
N ARG A 43 16.45 7.14 -4.50
CA ARG A 43 16.11 7.38 -5.91
C ARG A 43 16.88 6.45 -6.85
N ASP A 44 18.13 6.17 -6.53
CA ASP A 44 19.03 5.34 -7.33
C ASP A 44 19.33 3.99 -6.65
N ARG A 45 18.41 3.51 -5.80
CA ARG A 45 18.58 2.26 -5.03
C ARG A 45 17.39 1.32 -5.24
N PRO A 46 17.37 0.50 -6.31
CA PRO A 46 16.22 -0.34 -6.66
C PRO A 46 15.84 -1.32 -5.54
N ASP A 47 16.81 -1.93 -4.88
CA ASP A 47 16.56 -2.86 -3.76
C ASP A 47 15.94 -2.14 -2.55
N ARG A 48 16.36 -0.89 -2.30
CA ARG A 48 15.80 -0.09 -1.22
C ARG A 48 14.39 0.37 -1.54
N TRP A 49 14.13 0.73 -2.80
CA TRP A 49 12.79 1.02 -3.29
C TRP A 49 11.84 -0.19 -3.19
N ALA A 50 12.34 -1.39 -3.52
CA ALA A 50 11.59 -2.63 -3.36
C ALA A 50 11.23 -2.88 -1.89
N THR A 51 12.20 -2.68 -0.99
CA THR A 51 11.97 -2.82 0.46
C THR A 51 10.94 -1.80 0.97
N LEU A 52 11.07 -0.53 0.58
CA LEU A 52 10.11 0.53 0.90
C LEU A 52 8.70 0.18 0.42
N SER A 53 8.59 -0.38 -0.79
CA SER A 53 7.32 -0.81 -1.38
C SER A 53 6.66 -1.94 -0.58
N VAL A 54 7.45 -2.91 -0.10
CA VAL A 54 6.97 -4.00 0.77
C VAL A 54 6.50 -3.45 2.11
N VAL A 55 7.27 -2.57 2.76
CA VAL A 55 6.88 -1.94 4.04
C VAL A 55 5.58 -1.13 3.88
N ALA A 56 5.47 -0.31 2.83
CA ALA A 56 4.25 0.44 2.54
C ALA A 56 3.06 -0.49 2.24
N GLY A 57 3.28 -1.58 1.52
CA GLY A 57 2.28 -2.62 1.27
C GLY A 57 1.78 -3.28 2.55
N ALA A 58 2.68 -3.61 3.48
CA ALA A 58 2.37 -4.22 4.76
C ALA A 58 1.45 -3.31 5.60
N VAL A 59 1.79 -2.03 5.71
CA VAL A 59 0.95 -1.04 6.40
C VAL A 59 -0.43 -0.92 5.76
N ARG A 60 -0.51 -0.78 4.43
CA ARG A 60 -1.80 -0.69 3.71
C ARG A 60 -2.66 -1.94 3.89
N ALA A 61 -2.05 -3.11 3.97
CA ALA A 61 -2.71 -4.38 4.20
C ALA A 61 -3.05 -4.65 5.68
N GLY A 62 -2.73 -3.71 6.59
CA GLY A 62 -2.97 -3.88 8.02
C GLY A 62 -2.12 -4.97 8.67
N VAL A 63 -0.97 -5.30 8.08
CA VAL A 63 0.03 -6.21 8.67
C VAL A 63 0.70 -5.49 9.84
N PRO A 64 0.70 -6.03 11.07
CA PRO A 64 1.52 -5.52 12.16
C PRO A 64 2.98 -5.43 11.72
N VAL A 65 3.57 -4.26 11.92
CA VAL A 65 4.97 -4.00 11.56
C VAL A 65 5.74 -3.65 12.82
N PHE A 66 6.85 -4.32 13.07
CA PHE A 66 7.78 -3.92 14.12
C PHE A 66 9.12 -3.54 13.49
N ALA A 67 9.46 -2.26 13.61
CA ALA A 67 10.60 -1.65 12.94
C ALA A 67 11.57 -1.02 13.95
N TRP A 68 12.87 -1.17 13.73
CA TRP A 68 13.87 -0.52 14.58
C TRP A 68 15.06 0.03 13.79
N GLY A 69 15.70 1.06 14.36
CA GLY A 69 16.88 1.71 13.78
C GLY A 69 16.60 2.28 12.40
N SER A 70 17.41 1.90 11.40
CA SER A 70 17.17 2.29 9.99
C SER A 70 15.84 1.76 9.45
N GLY A 71 15.36 0.61 9.95
CA GLY A 71 14.03 0.10 9.63
C GLY A 71 12.90 1.00 10.16
N ALA A 72 13.08 1.62 11.33
CA ALA A 72 12.11 2.60 11.86
C ALA A 72 12.05 3.86 10.98
N ALA A 73 13.20 4.36 10.52
CA ALA A 73 13.24 5.45 9.55
C ALA A 73 12.58 5.06 8.21
N LEU A 74 12.80 3.82 7.74
CA LEU A 74 12.18 3.31 6.51
C LEU A 74 10.66 3.21 6.62
N LEU A 75 10.15 2.75 7.76
CA LEU A 75 8.71 2.74 8.06
C LEU A 75 8.15 4.16 8.10
N GLY A 76 8.84 5.11 8.72
CA GLY A 76 8.44 6.52 8.72
C GLY A 76 8.34 7.08 7.30
N ARG A 77 9.35 6.82 6.46
CA ARG A 77 9.34 7.19 5.04
C ARG A 77 8.18 6.55 4.28
N ALA A 78 7.89 5.27 4.51
CA ALA A 78 6.76 4.58 3.88
C ALA A 78 5.41 5.22 4.22
N LEU A 79 5.31 5.87 5.38
CA LEU A 79 4.17 6.65 5.85
C LEU A 79 4.23 8.14 5.43
N GLY A 80 5.22 8.52 4.61
CA GLY A 80 5.39 9.88 4.10
C GLY A 80 6.04 10.85 5.09
N ALA A 81 6.65 10.38 6.18
CA ALA A 81 7.43 11.22 7.07
C ALA A 81 8.79 11.57 6.42
N PRO A 82 9.29 12.81 6.60
CA PRO A 82 10.63 13.15 6.18
C PRO A 82 11.65 12.37 7.02
N VAL A 83 12.79 12.06 6.40
CA VAL A 83 13.94 11.38 7.02
C VAL A 83 15.11 12.34 7.03
N HIS A 84 15.74 12.46 8.19
CA HIS A 84 16.85 13.36 8.42
C HIS A 84 18.04 12.57 8.97
N PRO A 85 19.28 13.03 8.74
CA PRO A 85 20.43 12.52 9.48
C PRO A 85 20.17 12.65 10.97
N ALA A 86 20.48 11.61 11.75
CA ALA A 86 20.72 11.80 13.17
C ALA A 86 21.96 12.69 13.23
N GLY A 87 21.77 14.00 13.51
CA GLY A 87 22.88 14.95 13.55
C GLY A 87 23.97 14.50 14.54
N PRO A 88 25.11 15.21 14.64
CA PRO A 88 25.98 15.01 15.78
C PRO A 88 25.12 15.25 17.01
N LEU A 89 24.91 14.16 17.72
CA LEU A 89 24.13 14.01 18.93
C LEU A 89 24.25 15.21 19.90
N GLY A 90 25.37 15.94 19.87
CA GLY A 90 25.62 17.16 20.64
C GLY A 90 24.89 18.46 20.23
N ARG A 91 24.28 18.60 19.03
CA ARG A 91 23.57 19.86 18.68
C ARG A 91 22.10 19.89 19.11
N TRP A 92 21.50 18.73 19.40
CA TRP A 92 20.10 18.59 19.84
C TRP A 92 19.98 18.43 21.36
N TRP A 93 21.07 18.09 22.07
CA TRP A 93 21.10 17.91 23.52
C TRP A 93 21.66 19.09 24.30
N ALA A 94 22.11 20.14 23.63
CA ALA A 94 22.68 21.30 24.30
C ALA A 94 21.63 22.14 25.07
N ASP A 95 20.34 22.02 24.72
CA ASP A 95 19.31 22.89 25.29
C ASP A 95 18.53 22.28 26.48
N ASP A 96 18.43 20.95 26.63
CA ASP A 96 17.46 20.34 27.57
C ASP A 96 18.05 19.43 28.68
N GLY A 97 19.36 19.40 28.88
CA GLY A 97 19.98 18.82 30.09
C GLY A 97 19.77 17.31 30.34
N ALA A 98 19.12 16.57 29.43
CA ALA A 98 18.92 15.12 29.56
C ALA A 98 20.17 14.33 29.10
N PRO A 99 20.54 13.23 29.78
CA PRO A 99 21.70 12.45 29.40
C PRO A 99 21.48 11.75 28.04
N PRO A 100 22.54 11.62 27.23
CA PRO A 100 22.47 10.93 25.94
C PRO A 100 22.07 9.45 26.13
N PRO A 101 21.28 8.84 25.22
CA PRO A 101 21.09 7.41 25.21
C PRO A 101 22.45 6.71 25.12
N ARG A 102 22.64 5.72 25.99
CA ARG A 102 23.86 4.90 26.06
C ARG A 102 24.04 3.96 24.86
N ALA A 103 23.09 3.93 23.93
CA ALA A 103 23.09 3.07 22.75
C ALA A 103 23.27 3.92 21.48
N PRO A 104 24.09 3.47 20.52
CA PRO A 104 24.23 4.19 19.25
C PRO A 104 22.89 4.23 18.53
N LEU A 105 22.51 5.42 18.05
CA LEU A 105 21.31 5.60 17.22
C LEU A 105 21.60 5.13 15.78
N ALA A 106 20.54 4.96 14.99
CA ALA A 106 20.69 4.84 13.56
C ALA A 106 21.21 6.17 12.97
N ALA A 107 21.99 6.10 11.89
CA ALA A 107 22.55 7.29 11.23
C ALA A 107 21.47 8.23 10.65
N GLU A 108 20.26 7.71 10.40
CA GLU A 108 19.11 8.46 9.93
C GLU A 108 17.87 8.12 10.74
N ILE A 109 17.04 9.14 10.99
CA ILE A 109 15.79 9.05 11.75
C ILE A 109 14.66 9.69 10.95
N SER A 110 13.46 9.12 11.03
CA SER A 110 12.26 9.77 10.50
C SER A 110 11.67 10.70 11.55
N ALA A 111 11.06 11.80 11.10
CA ALA A 111 10.08 12.49 11.94
C ALA A 111 8.90 11.55 12.28
N VAL A 112 8.09 11.92 13.28
CA VAL A 112 6.86 11.18 13.59
C VAL A 112 5.89 11.33 12.41
N PRO A 113 5.41 10.23 11.80
CA PRO A 113 4.45 10.33 10.70
C PRO A 113 3.13 10.98 11.13
N ARG A 114 2.45 11.66 10.20
CA ARG A 114 1.11 12.20 10.46
C ARG A 114 0.16 11.07 10.85
N GLY A 115 -0.62 11.27 11.90
CA GLY A 115 -1.54 10.27 12.45
C GLY A 115 -0.87 9.19 13.32
N ALA A 116 0.46 9.24 13.50
CA ALA A 116 1.14 8.39 14.47
C ALA A 116 1.06 8.98 15.88
N THR A 117 1.01 8.11 16.90
CA THR A 117 1.11 8.46 18.31
C THR A 117 2.56 8.35 18.76
N LEU A 118 3.14 9.45 19.25
CA LEU A 118 4.45 9.44 19.91
C LEU A 118 4.32 8.78 21.29
N LEU A 119 5.11 7.74 21.55
CA LEU A 119 5.09 6.99 22.81
C LEU A 119 6.27 7.31 23.72
N ALA A 120 7.38 7.76 23.16
CA ALA A 120 8.57 8.23 23.88
C ALA A 120 9.43 9.08 22.94
N GLY A 121 10.09 10.09 23.48
CA GLY A 121 11.04 10.95 22.76
C GLY A 121 12.07 11.56 23.70
N TRP A 122 13.08 12.18 23.10
CA TRP A 122 14.09 12.98 23.78
C TRP A 122 14.07 14.37 23.13
N GLY A 123 13.40 15.33 23.76
CA GLY A 123 13.06 16.60 23.11
C GLY A 123 12.30 16.34 21.80
N ASP A 124 12.81 16.87 20.70
CA ASP A 124 12.24 16.71 19.36
C ASP A 124 12.59 15.38 18.66
N VAL A 125 13.42 14.54 19.26
CA VAL A 125 13.83 13.26 18.67
C VAL A 125 12.83 12.17 19.05
N PRO A 126 12.11 11.54 18.10
CA PRO A 126 11.21 10.45 18.43
C PRO A 126 12.00 9.19 18.78
N ALA A 127 11.86 8.70 20.01
CA ALA A 127 12.47 7.43 20.42
C ALA A 127 11.58 6.25 20.06
N ARG A 128 10.24 6.41 20.14
CA ARG A 128 9.27 5.35 19.88
C ARG A 128 7.91 5.93 19.49
N TRP A 129 7.28 5.37 18.47
CA TRP A 129 5.94 5.79 18.02
C TRP A 129 5.15 4.62 17.43
N ARG A 130 3.82 4.77 17.37
CA ARG A 130 2.88 3.81 16.76
C ARG A 130 2.02 4.46 15.69
N HIS A 131 1.72 3.73 14.64
CA HIS A 131 0.73 4.09 13.62
C HIS A 131 -0.12 2.85 13.29
N GLY A 132 -1.35 2.79 13.80
CA GLY A 132 -2.16 1.57 13.73
C GLY A 132 -1.43 0.38 14.36
N ALA A 133 -1.31 -0.72 13.62
CA ALA A 133 -0.59 -1.92 14.06
C ALA A 133 0.94 -1.84 13.88
N ALA A 134 1.48 -0.71 13.42
CA ALA A 134 2.91 -0.51 13.24
C ALA A 134 3.54 0.13 14.50
N LEU A 135 4.67 -0.40 14.95
CA LEU A 135 5.48 0.10 16.06
C LEU A 135 6.92 0.33 15.56
N ALA A 136 7.42 1.55 15.75
CA ALA A 136 8.78 1.94 15.40
C ALA A 136 9.57 2.33 16.65
N VAL A 137 10.83 1.91 16.70
CA VAL A 137 11.78 2.17 17.79
C VAL A 137 13.10 2.67 17.24
N VAL A 138 13.54 3.85 17.66
CA VAL A 138 14.83 4.41 17.22
C VAL A 138 15.96 3.85 18.09
N SER A 139 16.36 2.62 17.78
CA SER A 139 17.47 1.89 18.39
C SER A 139 18.06 0.88 17.39
N GLN A 140 19.36 0.62 17.44
CA GLN A 140 19.99 -0.36 16.54
C GLN A 140 19.56 -1.81 16.81
N ALA A 141 19.11 -2.11 18.03
CA ALA A 141 18.58 -3.42 18.40
C ALA A 141 17.15 -3.28 18.94
N PRO A 142 16.28 -4.29 18.73
CA PRO A 142 14.93 -4.24 19.25
C PRO A 142 14.96 -4.46 20.77
N PRO A 143 14.39 -3.55 21.59
CA PRO A 143 14.34 -3.77 23.03
C PRO A 143 13.54 -5.04 23.35
N PRO A 144 14.08 -6.02 24.11
CA PRO A 144 13.43 -7.32 24.29
C PRO A 144 12.02 -7.24 24.89
N ALA A 145 11.78 -6.31 25.81
CA ALA A 145 10.46 -6.10 26.40
C ALA A 145 9.42 -5.62 25.38
N LEU A 146 9.82 -4.73 24.46
CA LEU A 146 8.93 -4.23 23.40
C LEU A 146 8.66 -5.28 22.33
N LEU A 147 9.68 -6.08 21.98
CA LEU A 147 9.50 -7.20 21.07
C LEU A 147 8.50 -8.21 21.64
N ARG A 148 8.65 -8.59 22.92
CA ARG A 148 7.70 -9.50 23.59
C ARG A 148 6.28 -8.92 23.65
N ALA A 149 6.14 -7.64 24.00
CA ALA A 149 4.84 -6.98 24.02
C ALA A 149 4.19 -6.98 22.64
N PHE A 150 4.94 -6.59 21.60
CA PHE A 150 4.47 -6.60 20.22
C PHE A 150 4.01 -8.00 19.77
N LEU A 151 4.79 -9.03 20.06
CA LEU A 151 4.45 -10.42 19.73
C LEU A 151 3.18 -10.90 20.44
N GLY A 152 2.98 -10.49 21.70
CA GLY A 152 1.79 -10.79 22.50
C GLY A 152 0.52 -10.07 22.02
N GLU A 153 0.66 -8.93 21.34
CA GLU A 153 -0.45 -8.19 20.74
C GLU A 153 -0.86 -8.72 19.35
N LEU A 154 -0.08 -9.63 18.76
CA LEU A 154 -0.35 -10.09 17.40
C LEU A 154 -1.66 -10.86 17.35
N PRO A 155 -2.56 -10.52 16.40
CA PRO A 155 -3.76 -11.30 16.18
C PRO A 155 -3.41 -12.77 15.94
N GLU A 156 -4.27 -13.67 16.39
CA GLU A 156 -4.23 -15.04 15.91
C GLU A 156 -4.38 -15.02 14.38
N ALA A 157 -3.67 -15.91 13.69
CA ALA A 157 -3.48 -15.85 12.23
C ALA A 157 -4.80 -15.82 11.41
N THR A 158 -5.93 -16.14 12.05
CA THR A 158 -7.28 -16.22 11.49
C THR A 158 -8.13 -14.96 11.65
N THR A 159 -7.70 -13.93 12.40
CA THR A 159 -8.59 -12.78 12.74
C THR A 159 -8.38 -11.51 11.92
N ARG A 160 -7.46 -11.47 10.94
CA ARG A 160 -7.38 -10.30 10.05
C ARG A 160 -8.57 -10.33 9.08
N ALA A 161 -9.40 -9.29 9.13
CA ALA A 161 -10.46 -9.11 8.15
C ALA A 161 -9.88 -9.19 6.73
N PRO A 162 -10.48 -9.97 5.82
CA PRO A 162 -9.96 -10.15 4.47
C PRO A 162 -9.87 -8.79 3.77
N SER A 163 -8.77 -8.55 3.05
CA SER A 163 -8.65 -7.38 2.16
C SER A 163 -9.75 -7.39 1.11
N LEU A 164 -10.06 -6.24 0.50
CA LEU A 164 -11.05 -6.21 -0.58
C LEU A 164 -10.66 -7.14 -1.74
N LEU A 165 -9.38 -7.26 -2.09
CA LEU A 165 -8.92 -8.23 -3.10
C LEU A 165 -9.28 -9.68 -2.73
N GLN A 166 -9.13 -10.06 -1.46
CA GLN A 166 -9.52 -11.40 -0.99
C GLN A 166 -11.04 -11.57 -0.94
N GLN A 167 -11.77 -10.53 -0.51
CA GLN A 167 -13.23 -10.55 -0.48
C GLN A 167 -13.85 -10.71 -1.88
N VAL A 168 -13.15 -10.29 -2.93
CA VAL A 168 -13.58 -10.49 -4.33
C VAL A 168 -13.06 -11.77 -4.97
N GLY A 169 -12.46 -12.69 -4.19
CA GLY A 169 -11.96 -13.97 -4.71
C GLY A 169 -10.59 -13.88 -5.38
N GLY A 170 -9.80 -12.83 -5.11
CA GLY A 170 -8.49 -12.62 -5.70
C GLY A 170 -8.55 -12.31 -7.19
N GLU A 171 -7.47 -12.61 -7.91
CA GLU A 171 -7.38 -12.40 -9.35
C GLU A 171 -8.40 -13.24 -10.13
N ALA A 172 -8.62 -14.50 -9.73
CA ALA A 172 -9.58 -15.37 -10.38
C ALA A 172 -11.02 -14.85 -10.25
N GLY A 173 -11.42 -14.38 -9.07
CA GLY A 173 -12.74 -13.78 -8.87
C GLY A 173 -12.90 -12.46 -9.63
N LEU A 174 -11.85 -11.63 -9.69
CA LEU A 174 -11.85 -10.44 -10.54
C LEU A 174 -11.97 -10.78 -12.03
N ALA A 175 -11.27 -11.81 -12.52
CA ALA A 175 -11.34 -12.23 -13.91
C ALA A 175 -12.78 -12.66 -14.29
N ALA A 176 -13.43 -13.45 -13.43
CA ALA A 176 -14.82 -13.86 -13.64
C ALA A 176 -15.81 -12.67 -13.65
N LEU A 177 -15.65 -11.73 -12.71
CA LEU A 177 -16.44 -10.51 -12.65
C LEU A 177 -16.22 -9.65 -13.90
N VAL A 178 -14.97 -9.46 -14.32
CA VAL A 178 -14.58 -8.65 -15.49
C VAL A 178 -15.12 -9.26 -16.77
N ALA A 179 -15.09 -10.59 -16.93
CA ALA A 179 -15.66 -11.28 -18.07
C ALA A 179 -17.18 -11.07 -18.17
N ASP A 180 -17.94 -11.24 -17.07
CA ASP A 180 -19.38 -10.94 -17.04
C ASP A 180 -19.66 -9.46 -17.35
N PHE A 181 -18.89 -8.58 -16.72
CA PHE A 181 -18.99 -7.14 -16.94
C PHE A 181 -18.83 -6.76 -18.43
N TYR A 182 -17.80 -7.28 -19.11
CA TYR A 182 -17.59 -6.98 -20.52
C TYR A 182 -18.55 -7.71 -21.45
N ALA A 183 -19.04 -8.89 -21.09
CA ALA A 183 -20.14 -9.53 -21.81
C ALA A 183 -21.39 -8.62 -21.85
N ARG A 184 -21.73 -7.98 -20.72
CA ARG A 184 -22.82 -6.98 -20.64
C ARG A 184 -22.52 -5.74 -21.47
N CYS A 185 -21.31 -5.19 -21.37
CA CYS A 185 -20.91 -4.01 -22.17
C CYS A 185 -20.96 -4.27 -23.68
N ARG A 186 -20.63 -5.48 -24.12
CA ARG A 186 -20.66 -5.87 -25.55
C ARG A 186 -22.08 -5.96 -26.09
N ALA A 187 -23.03 -6.39 -25.26
CA ALA A 187 -24.43 -6.50 -25.63
C ALA A 187 -25.19 -5.15 -25.53
N ASP A 188 -24.60 -4.15 -24.87
CA ASP A 188 -25.21 -2.82 -24.74
C ASP A 188 -25.14 -2.04 -26.05
N GLU A 189 -26.27 -1.48 -26.47
CA GLU A 189 -26.42 -0.77 -27.76
C GLU A 189 -25.56 0.51 -27.88
N VAL A 190 -25.17 1.11 -26.74
CA VAL A 190 -24.40 2.36 -26.68
C VAL A 190 -22.92 2.08 -26.44
N LEU A 191 -22.59 1.12 -25.57
CA LEU A 191 -21.19 0.76 -25.29
C LEU A 191 -20.60 -0.20 -26.33
N GLY A 192 -21.39 -1.13 -26.83
CA GLY A 192 -20.97 -2.17 -27.78
C GLY A 192 -20.25 -1.58 -28.99
N PRO A 193 -20.82 -0.57 -29.69
CA PRO A 193 -20.14 0.06 -30.83
C PRO A 193 -18.83 0.76 -30.47
N VAL A 194 -18.75 1.39 -29.29
CA VAL A 194 -17.51 2.06 -28.82
C VAL A 194 -16.40 1.04 -28.60
N PHE A 195 -16.71 -0.07 -27.93
CA PHE A 195 -15.72 -1.14 -27.72
C PHE A 195 -15.36 -1.86 -29.02
N ALA A 196 -16.33 -2.16 -29.90
CA ALA A 196 -16.06 -2.82 -31.18
C ALA A 196 -15.09 -2.02 -32.07
N ALA A 197 -15.12 -0.69 -31.99
CA ALA A 197 -14.18 0.18 -32.71
C ALA A 197 -12.73 0.13 -32.18
N HIS A 198 -12.52 -0.23 -30.90
CA HIS A 198 -11.24 -0.08 -30.22
C HIS A 198 -10.66 -1.37 -29.63
N VAL A 199 -11.46 -2.42 -29.48
CA VAL A 199 -11.09 -3.70 -28.86
C VAL A 199 -11.26 -4.82 -29.87
N GLN A 200 -10.13 -5.32 -30.38
CA GLN A 200 -10.08 -6.47 -31.28
C GLN A 200 -9.80 -7.76 -30.51
N ASP A 201 -8.85 -7.71 -29.57
CA ASP A 201 -8.51 -8.82 -28.69
C ASP A 201 -9.19 -8.65 -27.33
N TRP A 202 -10.32 -9.33 -27.15
CA TRP A 202 -11.10 -9.29 -25.92
C TRP A 202 -10.38 -9.95 -24.75
N ALA A 203 -9.69 -11.07 -24.98
CA ALA A 203 -8.96 -11.76 -23.92
C ALA A 203 -7.84 -10.87 -23.36
N ALA A 204 -7.08 -10.19 -24.24
CA ALA A 204 -6.07 -9.24 -23.82
C ALA A 204 -6.66 -8.01 -23.10
N HIS A 205 -7.81 -7.50 -23.55
CA HIS A 205 -8.48 -6.38 -22.91
C HIS A 205 -8.95 -6.73 -21.48
N GLU A 206 -9.64 -7.85 -21.32
CA GLU A 206 -10.15 -8.32 -20.03
C GLU A 206 -9.00 -8.65 -19.06
N ALA A 207 -7.92 -9.27 -19.55
CA ALA A 207 -6.72 -9.50 -18.75
C ALA A 207 -6.09 -8.19 -18.26
N ARG A 208 -6.02 -7.17 -19.12
CA ARG A 208 -5.48 -5.85 -18.75
C ARG A 208 -6.33 -5.15 -17.70
N VAL A 209 -7.66 -5.27 -17.77
CA VAL A 209 -8.60 -4.67 -16.81
C VAL A 209 -8.59 -5.43 -15.49
N THR A 210 -8.43 -6.76 -15.54
CA THR A 210 -8.21 -7.59 -14.35
C THR A 210 -6.94 -7.18 -13.62
N ALA A 211 -5.81 -7.05 -14.34
CA ALA A 211 -4.55 -6.59 -13.78
C ALA A 211 -4.63 -5.18 -13.17
N PHE A 212 -5.41 -4.28 -13.81
CA PHE A 212 -5.71 -2.96 -13.27
C PHE A 212 -6.40 -3.07 -11.90
N TRP A 213 -7.47 -3.86 -11.80
CA TRP A 213 -8.18 -4.03 -10.54
C TRP A 213 -7.33 -4.71 -9.47
N VAL A 214 -6.56 -5.75 -9.81
CA VAL A 214 -5.61 -6.38 -8.86
C VAL A 214 -4.68 -5.32 -8.25
N THR A 215 -4.10 -4.46 -9.08
CA THR A 215 -3.21 -3.37 -8.64
C THR A 215 -3.95 -2.36 -7.77
N MET A 216 -5.15 -1.92 -8.18
CA MET A 216 -5.96 -0.94 -7.45
C MET A 216 -6.51 -1.47 -6.12
N LEU A 217 -6.68 -2.78 -5.99
CA LEU A 217 -7.10 -3.43 -4.74
C LEU A 217 -5.92 -3.76 -3.80
N GLY A 218 -4.70 -3.37 -4.16
CA GLY A 218 -3.50 -3.54 -3.33
C GLY A 218 -2.80 -4.89 -3.52
N GLY A 219 -3.12 -5.61 -4.59
CA GLY A 219 -2.37 -6.79 -5.03
C GLY A 219 -1.01 -6.42 -5.65
N PRO A 220 -0.28 -7.43 -6.17
CA PRO A 220 0.97 -7.21 -6.89
C PRO A 220 0.78 -6.19 -8.03
N PRO A 221 1.78 -5.34 -8.31
CA PRO A 221 1.69 -4.33 -9.36
C PRO A 221 1.71 -5.00 -10.75
N ALA A 222 0.53 -5.40 -11.22
CA ALA A 222 0.31 -6.10 -12.48
C ALA A 222 -0.07 -5.15 -13.63
N TRP A 223 -0.48 -3.91 -13.32
CA TRP A 223 -0.83 -2.90 -14.30
C TRP A 223 0.03 -1.64 -14.18
N ARG A 224 0.41 -1.09 -15.33
CA ARG A 224 1.14 0.18 -15.46
C ARG A 224 0.43 1.03 -16.52
N GLY A 225 0.20 2.30 -16.21
CA GLY A 225 -0.37 3.24 -17.17
C GLY A 225 -1.04 4.46 -16.53
N ASN A 226 -1.57 5.32 -17.39
CA ASN A 226 -2.42 6.44 -17.01
C ASN A 226 -3.85 6.15 -17.48
N LEU A 227 -4.77 5.95 -16.55
CA LEU A 227 -6.17 5.64 -16.84
C LEU A 227 -6.82 6.73 -17.71
N ASN A 228 -6.54 8.00 -17.43
CA ASN A 228 -7.08 9.10 -18.23
C ASN A 228 -6.46 9.11 -19.64
N GLY A 229 -5.17 8.82 -19.74
CA GLY A 229 -4.45 8.81 -21.02
C GLY A 229 -4.96 7.73 -21.98
N VAL A 230 -5.29 6.54 -21.49
CA VAL A 230 -5.81 5.46 -22.34
C VAL A 230 -7.26 5.66 -22.79
N HIS A 231 -8.02 6.55 -22.15
CA HIS A 231 -9.39 6.90 -22.55
C HIS A 231 -9.46 8.24 -23.32
N ALA A 232 -8.36 8.99 -23.36
CA ALA A 232 -8.29 10.24 -24.09
C ALA A 232 -8.47 9.99 -25.60
N GLY A 233 -9.25 10.84 -26.26
CA GLY A 233 -9.49 10.74 -27.71
C GLY A 233 -10.45 9.64 -28.15
N LEU A 234 -10.95 8.77 -27.25
CA LEU A 234 -11.90 7.69 -27.60
C LEU A 234 -13.35 8.16 -27.79
N GLY A 235 -13.63 9.47 -27.65
CA GLY A 235 -14.99 9.99 -27.73
C GLY A 235 -15.92 9.54 -26.58
N VAL A 236 -15.35 9.19 -25.41
CA VAL A 236 -16.12 8.78 -24.24
C VAL A 236 -16.95 9.95 -23.70
N ARG A 237 -18.27 9.75 -23.61
CA ARG A 237 -19.26 10.75 -23.14
C ARG A 237 -19.85 10.36 -21.80
N GLY A 238 -20.53 11.30 -21.15
CA GLY A 238 -21.19 11.07 -19.85
C GLY A 238 -22.13 9.87 -19.86
N GLU A 239 -22.90 9.69 -20.94
CA GLU A 239 -23.79 8.54 -21.13
C GLU A 239 -23.04 7.20 -21.17
N HIS A 240 -21.90 7.14 -21.88
CA HIS A 240 -21.06 5.93 -21.91
C HIS A 240 -20.58 5.58 -20.50
N VAL A 241 -20.11 6.56 -19.74
CA VAL A 241 -19.64 6.34 -18.36
C VAL A 241 -20.79 5.89 -17.45
N ALA A 242 -21.99 6.43 -17.63
CA ALA A 242 -23.17 6.04 -16.85
C ALA A 242 -23.57 4.58 -17.12
N ARG A 243 -23.67 4.18 -18.39
CA ARG A 243 -23.98 2.78 -18.76
C ARG A 243 -22.87 1.82 -18.33
N TRP A 244 -21.61 2.21 -18.48
CA TRP A 244 -20.46 1.41 -18.03
C TRP A 244 -20.55 1.15 -16.52
N LEU A 245 -20.85 2.18 -15.71
CA LEU A 245 -21.00 2.03 -14.26
C LEU A 245 -22.18 1.11 -13.93
N ALA A 246 -23.33 1.25 -14.60
CA ALA A 246 -24.48 0.39 -14.36
C ALA A 246 -24.16 -1.09 -14.59
N HIS A 247 -23.48 -1.43 -15.69
CA HIS A 247 -23.06 -2.80 -15.97
C HIS A 247 -22.02 -3.31 -14.99
N PHE A 248 -21.08 -2.46 -14.58
CA PHE A 248 -20.05 -2.83 -13.61
C PHE A 248 -20.65 -3.09 -12.22
N GLU A 249 -21.61 -2.27 -11.79
CA GLU A 249 -22.34 -2.46 -10.54
C GLU A 249 -23.20 -3.73 -10.56
N ALA A 250 -23.86 -4.02 -11.70
CA ALA A 250 -24.60 -5.27 -11.89
C ALA A 250 -23.69 -6.50 -11.79
N ALA A 251 -22.51 -6.46 -12.42
CA ALA A 251 -21.51 -7.53 -12.31
C ALA A 251 -20.99 -7.66 -10.85
N CYS A 252 -20.72 -6.54 -10.17
CA CYS A 252 -20.35 -6.57 -8.76
C CYS A 252 -21.42 -7.23 -7.89
N ALA A 253 -22.70 -6.90 -8.10
CA ALA A 253 -23.80 -7.49 -7.35
C ALA A 253 -24.01 -8.99 -7.64
N ALA A 254 -23.70 -9.43 -8.87
CA ALA A 254 -23.84 -10.83 -9.26
C ALA A 254 -22.72 -11.73 -8.72
N HIS A 255 -21.49 -11.19 -8.60
CA HIS A 255 -20.30 -11.99 -8.25
C HIS A 255 -19.87 -11.86 -6.79
N LEU A 256 -20.30 -10.80 -6.08
CA LEU A 256 -19.73 -10.43 -4.79
C LEU A 256 -20.77 -10.34 -3.66
N PRO A 257 -20.39 -10.63 -2.41
CA PRO A 257 -21.19 -10.25 -1.25
C PRO A 257 -21.48 -8.75 -1.22
N ALA A 258 -22.64 -8.35 -0.69
CA ALA A 258 -23.14 -6.98 -0.75
C ALA A 258 -22.12 -5.92 -0.30
N ALA A 259 -21.39 -6.16 0.80
CA ALA A 259 -20.38 -5.23 1.31
C ALA A 259 -19.19 -5.05 0.33
N ALA A 260 -18.70 -6.15 -0.25
CA ALA A 260 -17.61 -6.12 -1.24
C ALA A 260 -18.08 -5.49 -2.56
N ALA A 261 -19.30 -5.79 -3.00
CA ALA A 261 -19.92 -5.18 -4.18
C ALA A 261 -20.02 -3.65 -4.04
N GLN A 262 -20.50 -3.17 -2.89
CA GLN A 262 -20.59 -1.74 -2.60
C GLN A 262 -19.22 -1.07 -2.57
N ALA A 263 -18.23 -1.70 -1.92
CA ALA A 263 -16.88 -1.17 -1.82
C ALA A 263 -16.20 -1.05 -3.20
N LEU A 264 -16.29 -2.09 -4.04
CA LEU A 264 -15.70 -2.09 -5.38
C LEU A 264 -16.41 -1.09 -6.31
N SER A 265 -17.74 -1.07 -6.29
CA SER A 265 -18.57 -0.11 -7.03
C SER A 265 -18.26 1.34 -6.64
N GLY A 266 -18.10 1.62 -5.34
CA GLY A 266 -17.72 2.94 -4.84
C GLY A 266 -16.38 3.43 -5.40
N ARG A 267 -15.39 2.53 -5.52
CA ARG A 267 -14.10 2.85 -6.15
C ARG A 267 -14.27 3.16 -7.64
N ALA A 268 -15.07 2.37 -8.36
CA ALA A 268 -15.36 2.62 -9.76
C ALA A 268 -16.00 4.00 -9.99
N ARG A 269 -17.01 4.37 -9.18
CA ARG A 269 -17.64 5.70 -9.24
C ARG A 269 -16.65 6.84 -9.00
N ALA A 270 -15.79 6.70 -7.99
CA ALA A 270 -14.77 7.71 -7.67
C ALA A 270 -13.80 7.92 -8.84
N MET A 271 -13.43 6.85 -9.55
CA MET A 271 -12.59 6.95 -10.76
C MET A 271 -13.34 7.56 -11.93
N ALA A 272 -14.59 7.16 -12.16
CA ALA A 272 -15.44 7.71 -13.21
C ALA A 272 -15.69 9.22 -13.06
N ALA A 273 -15.81 9.72 -11.82
CA ALA A 273 -15.93 11.15 -11.55
C ALA A 273 -14.69 11.94 -12.02
N ARG A 274 -13.49 11.36 -11.90
CA ARG A 274 -12.24 11.98 -12.33
C ARG A 274 -12.08 12.00 -13.86
N LEU A 275 -12.61 11.00 -14.55
CA LEU A 275 -12.67 10.98 -16.02
C LEU A 275 -13.56 12.12 -16.56
N ARG A 276 -14.68 12.42 -15.89
CA ARG A 276 -15.56 13.55 -16.26
C ARG A 276 -14.94 14.92 -15.98
N GLY A 277 -14.21 15.07 -14.88
CA GLY A 277 -13.59 16.34 -14.48
C GLY A 277 -12.49 16.84 -15.43
N ASN A 278 -11.76 15.93 -16.09
CA ASN A 278 -10.72 16.29 -17.05
C ASN A 278 -11.23 16.52 -18.49
N GLY A 279 -12.44 16.05 -18.83
CA GLY A 279 -13.06 16.29 -20.14
C GLY A 279 -13.61 17.70 -20.33
N ALA A 280 -13.67 18.51 -19.27
CA ALA A 280 -14.13 19.90 -19.33
C ALA A 280 -13.03 20.90 -19.73
N HIS A 281 -11.78 20.47 -19.92
CA HIS A 281 -10.66 21.36 -20.24
C HIS A 281 -10.32 21.51 -21.73
N GLU A 282 -11.12 20.96 -22.65
CA GLU A 282 -10.95 21.21 -24.09
C GLU A 282 -12.21 21.82 -24.71
N ARG A 283 -12.25 23.16 -24.70
CA ARG A 283 -12.42 24.05 -25.88
C ARG A 283 -12.67 25.49 -25.41
N ARG A 284 -11.61 26.20 -25.05
CA ARG A 284 -11.51 27.63 -25.43
C ARG A 284 -10.64 27.66 -26.67
N VAL A 285 -11.30 27.70 -27.83
CA VAL A 285 -10.66 28.16 -29.07
C VAL A 285 -10.63 29.69 -28.97
N PRO A 286 -9.51 30.36 -29.28
CA PRO A 286 -9.47 31.82 -29.42
C PRO A 286 -10.39 32.29 -30.56
#